data_AF-A0A168END1-F1
#
_entry.id   AF-A0A168END1-F1
#
_cell.length_a   1.000
_cell.length_b   1.000
_cell.length_c   1.000
_cell.angle_alpha   90.00
_cell.angle_beta   90.00
_cell.angle_gamma   90.00
#
_symmetry.space_group_name_H-M   'P 1'
#
loop_
_entity.id
_entity.type
_entity.pdbx_description
1 polymer ?
#
loop_
_entity_poly.entity_id
_entity_poly.type
_entity_poly.pdbx_seq_one_letter_code
_entity_poly.pdbx_strand_id
1 'polypeptide(L)'
;MTDFYVAAPGETAPPVPDGPRLCQGDDMRIVHNAFLWGYERAPGLVRGVAAGDTARSELVGRWLADLDATLHVHHESEDTLLWDRLEGRAPACALHVGQMRAHHARVQELLREAEPLLTRWRATADPDTGDRLADAYERMLAVLTVHLRREVVEMIPVVEKVLTEAEWAELGEHSMGAIPRSRLLPQLGFLITASPDAGPSFLAGAPRPVRWMYRLVGRRQFERTFRGLFPGEPVPRTV
;
A
#
# COMPACT_ATOMS: atom_id res chain seq x y z
N MET A 1 11.41 5.41 -10.68
CA MET A 1 10.10 5.94 -10.24
C MET A 1 10.17 7.41 -9.77
N THR A 2 11.22 8.17 -10.13
CA THR A 2 11.35 9.57 -9.70
C THR A 2 10.28 10.50 -10.30
N ASP A 3 9.62 10.06 -11.38
CA ASP A 3 8.65 10.83 -12.17
C ASP A 3 7.18 10.39 -11.94
N PHE A 4 6.90 9.54 -10.94
CA PHE A 4 5.52 9.10 -10.68
C PHE A 4 4.72 10.10 -9.85
N TYR A 5 5.31 10.63 -8.78
CA TYR A 5 4.62 11.58 -7.87
C TYR A 5 4.75 13.02 -8.37
N VAL A 6 4.22 13.23 -9.55
CA VAL A 6 4.03 14.55 -10.17
C VAL A 6 2.57 14.66 -10.61
N ALA A 7 2.06 15.89 -10.71
CA ALA A 7 0.72 16.14 -11.21
C ALA A 7 0.61 15.69 -12.68
N ALA A 8 -0.46 14.98 -13.03
CA ALA A 8 -0.73 14.65 -14.43
C ALA A 8 -1.31 15.87 -15.17
N PRO A 9 -1.20 15.95 -16.50
CA PRO A 9 -1.83 17.01 -17.27
C PRO A 9 -3.34 17.13 -16.97
N GLY A 10 -3.78 18.34 -16.62
CA GLY A 10 -5.18 18.63 -16.27
C GLY A 10 -5.52 18.48 -14.80
N GLU A 11 -4.62 17.95 -13.97
CA GLU A 11 -4.79 17.91 -12.53
C GLU A 11 -4.31 19.20 -11.89
N THR A 12 -5.05 19.66 -10.88
CA THR A 12 -4.76 20.90 -10.18
C THR A 12 -4.71 20.60 -8.70
N ALA A 13 -3.56 20.90 -8.07
CA ALA A 13 -3.41 20.76 -6.63
C ALA A 13 -4.40 21.66 -5.87
N PRO A 14 -4.89 21.25 -4.69
CA PRO A 14 -5.70 22.10 -3.84
C PRO A 14 -4.89 23.31 -3.35
N PRO A 15 -5.56 24.41 -2.99
CA PRO A 15 -4.91 25.46 -2.21
C PRO A 15 -4.35 24.89 -0.91
N VAL A 16 -3.04 25.03 -0.71
CA VAL A 16 -2.34 24.60 0.50
C VAL A 16 -2.32 25.78 1.48
N PRO A 17 -2.76 25.61 2.73
CA PRO A 17 -2.68 26.69 3.72
C PRO A 17 -1.25 27.20 3.93
N ASP A 18 -1.13 28.51 4.15
CA ASP A 18 0.15 29.13 4.54
C ASP A 18 0.61 28.64 5.92
N GLY A 19 1.92 28.73 6.17
CA GLY A 19 2.51 28.41 7.48
C GLY A 19 3.60 27.34 7.43
N PRO A 20 4.14 26.93 8.59
CA PRO A 20 5.17 25.91 8.66
C PRO A 20 4.62 24.51 8.36
N ARG A 21 5.51 23.56 8.08
CA ARG A 21 5.19 22.12 8.06
C ARG A 21 5.05 21.64 9.51
N LEU A 22 3.92 21.01 9.84
CA LEU A 22 3.53 20.57 11.19
C LEU A 22 3.72 19.06 11.42
N CYS A 23 3.81 18.26 10.36
CA CYS A 23 4.15 16.84 10.40
C CYS A 23 4.97 16.44 9.15
N GLN A 24 5.52 15.23 9.14
CA GLN A 24 6.20 14.68 7.96
C GLN A 24 5.38 13.57 7.32
N GLY A 25 4.76 13.84 6.15
CA GLY A 25 3.95 12.86 5.43
C GLY A 25 4.71 12.05 4.36
N ASP A 26 6.05 12.12 4.34
CA ASP A 26 6.88 11.47 3.32
C ASP A 26 6.81 9.93 3.36
N ASP A 27 6.41 9.37 4.51
CA ASP A 27 6.18 7.94 4.71
C ASP A 27 5.00 7.42 3.89
N MET A 28 4.01 8.27 3.59
CA MET A 28 2.87 7.89 2.75
C MET A 28 3.31 7.36 1.38
N ARG A 29 4.27 8.05 0.75
CA ARG A 29 4.86 7.61 -0.52
C ARG A 29 5.47 6.21 -0.43
N ILE A 30 6.10 5.85 0.69
CA ILE A 30 6.75 4.55 0.86
C ILE A 30 5.71 3.43 0.96
N VAL A 31 4.62 3.68 1.69
CA VAL A 31 3.48 2.76 1.80
C VAL A 31 2.81 2.61 0.43
N HIS A 32 2.54 3.71 -0.27
CA HIS A 32 1.90 3.70 -1.59
C HIS A 32 2.70 2.96 -2.65
N ASN A 33 4.03 3.11 -2.65
CA ASN A 33 4.89 2.34 -3.55
C ASN A 33 4.75 0.84 -3.33
N ALA A 34 4.59 0.39 -2.08
CA ALA A 34 4.42 -1.03 -1.79
C ALA A 34 3.08 -1.57 -2.27
N PHE A 35 2.01 -0.78 -2.20
CA PHE A 35 0.74 -1.13 -2.83
C PHE A 35 0.87 -1.21 -4.34
N LEU A 36 1.42 -0.18 -4.99
CA LEU A 36 1.63 -0.17 -6.45
C LEU A 36 2.46 -1.37 -6.90
N TRP A 37 3.59 -1.62 -6.24
CA TRP A 37 4.45 -2.76 -6.52
C TRP A 37 3.73 -4.10 -6.29
N GLY A 38 2.95 -4.21 -5.21
CA GLY A 38 2.22 -5.43 -4.90
C GLY A 38 1.16 -5.77 -5.94
N TYR A 39 0.32 -4.78 -6.29
CA TYR A 39 -0.76 -4.94 -7.28
C TYR A 39 -0.24 -5.04 -8.71
N GLU A 40 0.93 -4.47 -9.04
CA GLU A 40 1.61 -4.72 -10.32
C GLU A 40 2.03 -6.19 -10.48
N ARG A 41 2.47 -6.83 -9.38
CA ARG A 41 2.89 -8.24 -9.39
C ARG A 41 1.73 -9.23 -9.32
N ALA A 42 0.60 -8.83 -8.74
CA ALA A 42 -0.50 -9.73 -8.42
C ALA A 42 -1.06 -10.52 -9.63
N PRO A 43 -1.37 -9.90 -10.78
CA PRO A 43 -1.92 -10.63 -11.93
C PRO A 43 -0.97 -11.71 -12.45
N GLY A 44 0.33 -11.39 -12.57
CA GLY A 44 1.36 -12.33 -13.00
C GLY A 44 1.57 -13.47 -12.02
N LEU A 45 1.50 -13.19 -10.71
CA LEU A 45 1.58 -14.23 -9.68
C LEU A 45 0.41 -15.21 -9.75
N VAL A 46 -0.80 -14.71 -9.97
CA VAL A 46 -2.02 -15.55 -10.08
C VAL A 46 -1.96 -16.41 -11.34
N ARG A 47 -1.72 -15.81 -12.51
CA ARG A 47 -1.65 -16.53 -13.80
C ARG A 47 -0.45 -17.47 -13.90
N GLY A 48 0.60 -17.25 -13.10
CA GLY A 48 1.78 -18.10 -13.03
C GLY A 48 1.60 -19.40 -12.24
N VAL A 49 0.45 -19.63 -11.59
CA VAL A 49 0.17 -20.86 -10.86
C VAL A 49 -0.37 -21.94 -11.80
N ALA A 50 0.23 -23.14 -11.75
CA ALA A 50 -0.24 -24.27 -12.54
C ALA A 50 -1.63 -24.73 -12.09
N ALA A 51 -2.45 -25.18 -13.05
CA ALA A 51 -3.79 -25.67 -12.80
C ALA A 51 -3.80 -26.78 -11.74
N GLY A 52 -4.59 -26.62 -10.67
CA GLY A 52 -4.69 -27.59 -9.58
C GLY A 52 -3.54 -27.56 -8.56
N ASP A 53 -2.52 -26.70 -8.71
CA ASP A 53 -1.48 -26.50 -7.70
C ASP A 53 -1.99 -25.67 -6.51
N THR A 54 -2.78 -26.32 -5.67
CA THR A 54 -3.42 -25.70 -4.51
C THR A 54 -2.39 -25.24 -3.46
N ALA A 55 -1.27 -25.95 -3.34
CA ALA A 55 -0.18 -25.55 -2.44
C ALA A 55 0.43 -24.20 -2.86
N ARG A 56 0.68 -24.01 -4.16
CA ARG A 56 1.16 -22.74 -4.71
C ARG A 56 0.12 -21.64 -4.63
N SER A 57 -1.13 -21.92 -5.01
CA SER A 57 -2.21 -20.92 -4.95
C SER A 57 -2.48 -20.44 -3.52
N GLU A 58 -2.35 -21.30 -2.51
CA GLU A 58 -2.50 -20.92 -1.11
C GLU A 58 -1.31 -20.08 -0.60
N LEU A 59 -0.09 -20.39 -1.04
CA LEU A 59 1.08 -19.55 -0.72
C LEU A 59 0.92 -18.13 -1.26
N VAL A 60 0.60 -18.01 -2.55
CA VAL A 60 0.40 -16.72 -3.23
C VAL A 60 -0.83 -16.01 -2.69
N GLY A 61 -1.94 -16.71 -2.57
CA GLY A 61 -3.22 -16.12 -2.16
C GLY A 61 -3.26 -15.69 -0.70
N ARG A 62 -2.46 -16.29 0.21
CA ARG A 62 -2.27 -15.72 1.55
C ARG A 62 -1.60 -14.36 1.52
N TRP A 63 -0.57 -14.20 0.68
CA TRP A 63 0.13 -12.93 0.55
C TRP A 63 -0.77 -11.87 -0.09
N LEU A 64 -1.57 -12.25 -1.09
CA LEU A 64 -2.57 -11.36 -1.70
C LEU A 64 -3.68 -10.98 -0.70
N ALA A 65 -4.17 -11.92 0.11
CA ALA A 65 -5.15 -11.62 1.15
C ALA A 65 -4.60 -10.64 2.19
N ASP A 66 -3.32 -10.78 2.57
CA ASP A 66 -2.65 -9.83 3.48
C ASP A 66 -2.50 -8.44 2.81
N LEU A 67 -2.18 -8.38 1.51
CA LEU A 67 -2.11 -7.13 0.74
C LEU A 67 -3.47 -6.42 0.70
N ASP A 68 -4.53 -7.14 0.36
CA ASP A 68 -5.91 -6.62 0.29
C ASP A 68 -6.40 -6.12 1.66
N ALA A 69 -6.14 -6.88 2.73
CA ALA A 69 -6.51 -6.48 4.09
C ALA A 69 -5.74 -5.23 4.55
N THR A 70 -4.45 -5.13 4.20
CA THR A 70 -3.63 -3.97 4.56
C THR A 70 -4.08 -2.72 3.81
N LEU A 71 -4.43 -2.84 2.52
CA LEU A 71 -4.98 -1.73 1.74
C LEU A 71 -6.32 -1.24 2.33
N HIS A 72 -7.20 -2.18 2.70
CA HIS A 72 -8.47 -1.84 3.31
C HIS A 72 -8.32 -1.01 4.59
N VAL A 73 -7.49 -1.46 5.53
CA VAL A 73 -7.32 -0.75 6.82
C VAL A 73 -6.56 0.56 6.64
N HIS A 74 -5.66 0.66 5.66
CA HIS A 74 -5.02 1.92 5.30
C HIS A 74 -6.06 2.98 4.88
N HIS A 75 -6.92 2.68 3.92
CA HIS A 75 -7.99 3.60 3.50
C HIS A 75 -9.00 3.87 4.62
N GLU A 76 -9.35 2.85 5.43
CA GLU A 76 -10.23 3.03 6.60
C GLU A 76 -9.63 4.03 7.59
N SER A 77 -8.32 3.97 7.84
CA SER A 77 -7.62 4.90 8.74
C SER A 77 -7.76 6.34 8.26
N GLU A 78 -7.61 6.58 6.96
CA GLU A 78 -7.76 7.91 6.37
C GLU A 78 -9.22 8.37 6.38
N ASP A 79 -10.15 7.48 6.03
CA ASP A 79 -11.57 7.78 6.03
C ASP A 79 -12.12 8.17 7.40
N THR A 80 -11.53 7.60 8.46
CA THR A 80 -11.95 7.80 9.86
C THR A 80 -11.17 8.89 10.59
N LEU A 81 -9.90 9.11 10.26
CA LEU A 81 -9.01 10.00 11.02
C LEU A 81 -8.48 11.20 10.23
N LEU A 82 -8.54 11.20 8.89
CA LEU A 82 -7.90 12.21 8.06
C LEU A 82 -8.89 13.19 7.43
N TRP A 83 -9.82 12.68 6.63
CA TRP A 83 -10.58 13.50 5.67
C TRP A 83 -11.42 14.59 6.33
N ASP A 84 -12.15 14.27 7.40
CA ASP A 84 -12.97 15.26 8.11
C ASP A 84 -12.11 16.34 8.78
N ARG A 85 -10.90 15.99 9.24
CA ARG A 85 -9.95 16.96 9.83
C ARG A 85 -9.45 17.93 8.75
N LEU A 86 -9.16 17.44 7.54
CA LEU A 86 -8.75 18.27 6.42
C LEU A 86 -9.85 19.23 5.98
N GLU A 87 -11.08 18.76 5.81
CA GLU A 87 -12.20 19.63 5.43
C GLU A 87 -12.47 20.70 6.49
N GLY A 88 -12.36 20.35 7.79
CA GLY A 88 -12.55 21.30 8.88
C GLY A 88 -11.45 22.35 9.00
N ARG A 89 -10.19 22.00 8.71
CA ARG A 89 -9.02 22.89 8.92
C ARG A 89 -8.51 23.57 7.64
N ALA A 90 -8.79 22.98 6.47
CA ALA A 90 -8.45 23.50 5.16
C ALA A 90 -9.65 23.36 4.19
N PRO A 91 -10.77 24.08 4.40
CA PRO A 91 -12.01 23.89 3.62
C PRO A 91 -11.84 24.04 2.09
N ALA A 92 -10.82 24.78 1.65
CA ALA A 92 -10.49 24.95 0.24
C ALA A 92 -10.08 23.64 -0.48
N CYS A 93 -9.70 22.58 0.25
CA CYS A 93 -9.39 21.26 -0.32
C CYS A 93 -10.59 20.29 -0.36
N ALA A 94 -11.80 20.71 0.05
CA ALA A 94 -12.95 19.81 0.20
C ALA A 94 -13.33 19.06 -1.10
N LEU A 95 -13.18 19.68 -2.27
CA LEU A 95 -13.42 18.99 -3.54
C LEU A 95 -12.42 17.84 -3.79
N HIS A 96 -11.17 18.01 -3.38
CA HIS A 96 -10.11 17.00 -3.49
C HIS A 96 -10.31 15.88 -2.45
N VAL A 97 -10.72 16.22 -1.23
CA VAL A 97 -11.14 15.22 -0.24
C VAL A 97 -12.31 14.38 -0.76
N GLY A 98 -13.33 15.02 -1.34
CA GLY A 98 -14.44 14.32 -1.97
C GLY A 98 -14.00 13.36 -3.09
N GLN A 99 -12.96 13.73 -3.86
CA GLN A 99 -12.36 12.84 -4.85
C GLN A 99 -11.63 11.64 -4.22
N MET A 100 -10.86 11.84 -3.12
CA MET A 100 -10.21 10.75 -2.40
C MET A 100 -11.23 9.75 -1.86
N ARG A 101 -12.31 10.24 -1.22
CA ARG A 101 -13.41 9.39 -0.73
C ARG A 101 -14.08 8.60 -1.86
N ALA A 102 -14.29 9.23 -3.03
CA ALA A 102 -14.84 8.54 -4.20
C ALA A 102 -13.90 7.44 -4.73
N HIS A 103 -12.58 7.71 -4.73
CA HIS A 103 -11.58 6.69 -5.08
C HIS A 103 -11.57 5.53 -4.07
N HIS A 104 -11.61 5.81 -2.76
CA HIS A 104 -11.69 4.78 -1.71
C HIS A 104 -12.92 3.90 -1.88
N ALA A 105 -14.09 4.50 -2.12
CA ALA A 105 -15.31 3.75 -2.39
C ALA A 105 -15.16 2.81 -3.58
N ARG A 106 -14.52 3.27 -4.67
CA ARG A 106 -14.27 2.44 -5.85
C ARG A 106 -13.28 1.30 -5.58
N VAL A 107 -12.21 1.56 -4.82
CA VAL A 107 -11.28 0.52 -4.37
C VAL A 107 -12.01 -0.51 -3.52
N GLN A 108 -12.86 -0.08 -2.60
CA GLN A 108 -13.61 -0.98 -1.74
C GLN A 108 -14.57 -1.89 -2.52
N GLU A 109 -15.20 -1.39 -3.58
CA GLU A 109 -16.01 -2.22 -4.49
C GLU A 109 -15.16 -3.30 -5.16
N LEU A 110 -13.97 -2.95 -5.66
CA LEU A 110 -13.06 -3.89 -6.32
C LEU A 110 -12.50 -4.93 -5.33
N LEU A 111 -12.24 -4.55 -4.07
CA LEU A 111 -11.84 -5.50 -3.02
C LEU A 111 -12.95 -6.52 -2.75
N ARG A 112 -14.21 -6.07 -2.64
CA ARG A 112 -15.38 -6.95 -2.47
C ARG A 112 -15.60 -7.87 -3.68
N GLU A 113 -15.26 -7.43 -4.89
CA GLU A 113 -15.32 -8.27 -6.08
C GLU A 113 -14.21 -9.34 -6.07
N ALA A 114 -12.99 -8.96 -5.68
CA ALA A 114 -11.83 -9.85 -5.68
C ALA A 114 -11.88 -10.92 -4.58
N GLU A 115 -12.44 -10.60 -3.40
CA GLU A 115 -12.48 -11.49 -2.24
C GLU A 115 -13.00 -12.91 -2.56
N PRO A 116 -14.22 -13.11 -3.10
CA PRO A 116 -14.72 -14.46 -3.39
C PRO A 116 -13.91 -15.19 -4.47
N LEU A 117 -13.32 -14.45 -5.42
CA LEU A 117 -12.44 -15.01 -6.44
C LEU A 117 -11.15 -15.53 -5.80
N LEU A 118 -10.54 -14.74 -4.93
CA LEU A 118 -9.34 -15.09 -4.18
C LEU A 118 -9.59 -16.32 -3.30
N THR A 119 -10.69 -16.35 -2.56
CA THR A 119 -11.06 -17.49 -1.71
C THR A 119 -11.20 -18.78 -2.53
N ARG A 120 -11.95 -18.73 -3.64
CA ARG A 120 -12.16 -19.90 -4.50
C ARG A 120 -10.87 -20.33 -5.18
N TRP A 121 -10.11 -19.38 -5.71
CA TRP A 121 -8.86 -19.67 -6.41
C TRP A 121 -7.83 -20.32 -5.48
N ARG A 122 -7.68 -19.84 -4.24
CA ARG A 122 -6.80 -20.47 -3.23
C ARG A 122 -7.14 -21.93 -2.94
N ALA A 123 -8.42 -22.28 -2.99
CA ALA A 123 -8.88 -23.63 -2.70
C ALA A 123 -8.72 -24.60 -3.90
N THR A 124 -8.67 -24.08 -5.12
CA THR A 124 -8.84 -24.88 -6.35
C THR A 124 -7.67 -24.78 -7.33
N ALA A 125 -6.93 -23.67 -7.31
CA ALA A 125 -6.01 -23.29 -8.37
C ALA A 125 -6.64 -23.42 -9.77
N ASP A 126 -7.93 -23.11 -9.88
CA ASP A 126 -8.70 -23.15 -11.11
C ASP A 126 -8.28 -22.00 -12.05
N PRO A 127 -7.83 -22.28 -13.29
CA PRO A 127 -7.35 -21.25 -14.21
C PRO A 127 -8.39 -20.18 -14.54
N ASP A 128 -9.65 -20.53 -14.75
CA ASP A 128 -10.71 -19.54 -15.08
C ASP A 128 -10.97 -18.59 -13.91
N THR A 129 -11.06 -19.13 -12.69
CA THR A 129 -11.15 -18.31 -11.48
C THR A 129 -9.90 -17.43 -11.31
N GLY A 130 -8.72 -17.96 -11.64
CA GLY A 130 -7.44 -17.24 -11.60
C GLY A 130 -7.38 -16.08 -12.58
N ASP A 131 -7.80 -16.27 -13.83
CA ASP A 131 -7.83 -15.19 -14.83
C ASP A 131 -8.78 -14.07 -14.39
N ARG A 132 -9.96 -14.40 -13.89
CA ARG A 132 -10.90 -13.40 -13.36
C ARG A 132 -10.35 -12.64 -12.17
N LEU A 133 -9.61 -13.32 -11.28
CA LEU A 133 -8.95 -12.69 -10.14
C LEU A 133 -7.82 -11.74 -10.60
N ALA A 134 -7.01 -12.17 -11.57
CA ALA A 134 -5.96 -11.35 -12.16
C ALA A 134 -6.54 -10.09 -12.83
N ASP A 135 -7.64 -10.23 -13.59
CA ASP A 135 -8.33 -9.08 -14.21
C ASP A 135 -8.88 -8.12 -13.15
N ALA A 136 -9.37 -8.63 -12.01
CA ALA A 136 -9.82 -7.79 -10.89
C ALA A 136 -8.65 -6.97 -10.31
N TYR A 137 -7.47 -7.58 -10.15
CA TYR A 137 -6.27 -6.87 -9.69
C TYR A 137 -5.72 -5.88 -10.71
N GLU A 138 -5.84 -6.12 -12.01
CA GLU A 138 -5.48 -5.13 -13.04
C GLU A 138 -6.39 -3.89 -12.97
N ARG A 139 -7.71 -4.09 -12.75
CA ARG A 139 -8.64 -2.97 -12.52
C ARG A 139 -8.34 -2.24 -11.22
N MET A 140 -7.98 -2.97 -10.16
CA MET A 140 -7.55 -2.39 -8.89
C MET A 140 -6.32 -1.50 -9.08
N LEU A 141 -5.29 -2.02 -9.75
CA LEU A 141 -4.06 -1.29 -10.04
C LEU A 141 -4.33 -0.01 -10.84
N ALA A 142 -5.22 -0.06 -11.83
CA ALA A 142 -5.57 1.13 -12.62
C ALA A 142 -6.17 2.24 -11.74
N VAL A 143 -7.05 1.90 -10.79
CA VAL A 143 -7.62 2.87 -9.84
C VAL A 143 -6.56 3.38 -8.86
N LEU A 144 -5.80 2.46 -8.26
CA LEU A 144 -4.74 2.80 -7.29
C LEU A 144 -3.64 3.67 -7.90
N THR A 145 -3.28 3.44 -9.17
CA THR A 145 -2.28 4.25 -9.89
C THR A 145 -2.66 5.72 -9.93
N VAL A 146 -3.95 6.02 -10.14
CA VAL A 146 -4.44 7.40 -10.11
C VAL A 146 -4.56 7.89 -8.67
N HIS A 147 -5.24 7.13 -7.83
CA HIS A 147 -5.56 7.52 -6.46
C HIS A 147 -4.31 7.81 -5.62
N LEU A 148 -3.39 6.85 -5.51
CA LEU A 148 -2.23 6.93 -4.63
C LEU A 148 -1.25 8.04 -5.06
N ARG A 149 -1.20 8.33 -6.37
CA ARG A 149 -0.41 9.45 -6.90
C ARG A 149 -1.03 10.78 -6.50
N ARG A 150 -2.33 10.95 -6.75
CA ARG A 150 -3.04 12.19 -6.45
C ARG A 150 -3.04 12.48 -4.97
N GLU A 151 -3.23 11.47 -4.13
CA GLU A 151 -3.15 11.65 -2.68
C GLU A 151 -1.80 12.22 -2.22
N VAL A 152 -0.69 11.66 -2.70
CA VAL A 152 0.65 12.16 -2.36
C VAL A 152 0.92 13.55 -2.93
N VAL A 153 0.49 13.82 -4.17
CA VAL A 153 0.79 15.09 -4.86
C VAL A 153 -0.13 16.22 -4.39
N GLU A 154 -1.39 15.92 -4.09
CA GLU A 154 -2.44 16.90 -3.85
C GLU A 154 -2.76 17.03 -2.36
N MET A 155 -2.88 15.91 -1.63
CA MET A 155 -3.39 15.92 -0.26
C MET A 155 -2.27 16.03 0.77
N ILE A 156 -1.16 15.30 0.63
CA ILE A 156 -0.05 15.34 1.61
C ILE A 156 0.47 16.76 1.87
N PRO A 157 0.64 17.65 0.87
CA PRO A 157 1.01 19.04 1.15
C PRO A 157 0.02 19.79 2.05
N VAL A 158 -1.28 19.47 1.97
CA VAL A 158 -2.31 20.05 2.86
C VAL A 158 -2.22 19.41 4.24
N VAL A 159 -2.09 18.08 4.32
CA VAL A 159 -1.91 17.32 5.57
C VAL A 159 -0.79 17.94 6.39
N GLU A 160 0.35 18.16 5.77
CA GLU A 160 1.55 18.71 6.39
C GLU A 160 1.38 20.11 6.96
N LYS A 161 0.33 20.86 6.58
CA LYS A 161 0.04 22.19 7.11
C LYS A 161 -0.97 22.19 8.24
N VAL A 162 -1.78 21.15 8.39
CA VAL A 162 -2.95 21.19 9.27
C VAL A 162 -3.08 20.00 10.23
N LEU A 163 -2.29 18.94 10.05
CA LEU A 163 -2.15 17.86 11.02
C LEU A 163 -0.87 18.03 11.84
N THR A 164 -0.96 17.68 13.12
CA THR A 164 0.21 17.57 14.01
C THR A 164 0.94 16.23 13.81
N GLU A 165 2.20 16.14 14.24
CA GLU A 165 2.94 14.87 14.27
C GLU A 165 2.20 13.77 15.03
N ALA A 166 1.54 14.11 16.15
CA ALA A 166 0.80 13.13 16.96
C ALA A 166 -0.44 12.60 16.23
N GLU A 167 -1.19 13.48 15.55
CA GLU A 167 -2.32 13.07 14.73
C GLU A 167 -1.86 12.23 13.54
N TRP A 168 -0.76 12.59 12.89
CA TRP A 168 -0.19 11.76 11.81
C TRP A 168 0.25 10.38 12.31
N ALA A 169 0.91 10.31 13.47
CA ALA A 169 1.31 9.06 14.08
C ALA A 169 0.10 8.15 14.42
N GLU A 170 -1.02 8.73 14.87
CA GLU A 170 -2.28 8.01 15.13
C GLU A 170 -2.78 7.26 13.89
N LEU A 171 -2.73 7.88 12.70
CA LEU A 171 -3.11 7.24 11.44
C LEU A 171 -2.21 6.03 11.14
N GLY A 172 -0.90 6.22 11.29
CA GLY A 172 0.09 5.15 11.06
C GLY A 172 -0.07 3.99 12.03
N GLU A 173 -0.33 4.26 13.31
CA GLU A 173 -0.61 3.24 14.32
C GLU A 173 -1.88 2.45 14.03
N HIS A 174 -2.97 3.14 13.62
CA HIS A 174 -4.22 2.48 13.21
C HIS A 174 -4.00 1.58 11.99
N SER A 175 -3.32 2.10 10.95
CA SER A 175 -2.99 1.37 9.72
C SER A 175 -2.17 0.11 10.00
N MET A 176 -1.17 0.19 10.87
CA MET A 176 -0.33 -0.95 11.25
C MET A 176 -1.06 -1.99 12.11
N GLY A 177 -2.18 -1.62 12.76
CA GLY A 177 -2.98 -2.52 13.59
C GLY A 177 -3.53 -3.73 12.83
N ALA A 178 -3.71 -3.61 11.51
CA ALA A 178 -4.16 -4.69 10.63
C ALA A 178 -3.14 -5.81 10.44
N ILE A 179 -1.84 -5.47 10.55
CA ILE A 179 -0.77 -6.39 10.20
C ILE A 179 -0.46 -7.25 11.43
N PRO A 180 -0.57 -8.60 11.33
CA PRO A 180 -0.19 -9.46 12.44
C PRO A 180 1.25 -9.17 12.89
N ARG A 181 1.48 -9.09 14.20
CA ARG A 181 2.81 -8.71 14.75
C ARG A 181 3.97 -9.56 14.21
N SER A 182 3.71 -10.83 13.90
CA SER A 182 4.69 -11.75 13.29
C SER A 182 5.09 -11.39 11.86
N ARG A 183 4.30 -10.57 11.16
CA ARG A 183 4.48 -10.16 9.76
C ARG A 183 4.97 -8.73 9.58
N LEU A 184 4.95 -7.90 10.63
CA LEU A 184 5.48 -6.53 10.58
C LEU A 184 6.93 -6.45 10.10
N LEU A 185 7.81 -7.31 10.64
CA LEU A 185 9.23 -7.29 10.27
C LEU A 185 9.51 -7.67 8.80
N PRO A 186 8.96 -8.76 8.23
CA PRO A 186 9.16 -9.04 6.82
C PRO A 186 8.50 -8.00 5.91
N GLN A 187 7.40 -7.37 6.34
CA GLN A 187 6.74 -6.29 5.59
C GLN A 187 7.67 -5.09 5.35
N LEU A 188 8.53 -4.74 6.33
CA LEU A 188 9.56 -3.71 6.14
C LEU A 188 10.47 -3.99 4.95
N GLY A 189 10.76 -5.27 4.64
CA GLY A 189 11.55 -5.62 3.47
C GLY A 189 10.84 -5.33 2.15
N PHE A 190 9.52 -5.55 2.09
CA PHE A 190 8.71 -5.19 0.93
C PHE A 190 8.59 -3.67 0.76
N LEU A 191 8.38 -2.93 1.85
CA LEU A 191 8.37 -1.45 1.82
C LEU A 191 9.68 -0.87 1.27
N ILE A 192 10.83 -1.38 1.75
CA ILE A 192 12.15 -0.94 1.28
C ILE A 192 12.36 -1.32 -0.18
N THR A 193 12.00 -2.55 -0.56
CA THR A 193 12.14 -3.05 -1.93
C THR A 193 11.30 -2.25 -2.93
N ALA A 194 10.07 -1.91 -2.56
CA ALA A 194 9.17 -1.14 -3.40
C ALA A 194 9.58 0.35 -3.51
N SER A 195 10.40 0.83 -2.57
CA SER A 195 10.84 2.21 -2.49
C SER A 195 12.36 2.34 -2.52
N PRO A 196 13.06 2.02 -3.63
CA PRO A 196 14.53 2.04 -3.66
C PRO A 196 15.13 3.41 -3.28
N ASP A 197 14.45 4.51 -3.63
CA ASP A 197 14.93 5.87 -3.38
C ASP A 197 14.70 6.35 -1.92
N ALA A 198 13.71 5.80 -1.21
CA ALA A 198 13.25 6.30 0.09
C ALA A 198 13.30 5.26 1.23
N GLY A 199 13.27 3.98 0.90
CA GLY A 199 13.27 2.84 1.81
C GLY A 199 14.47 2.80 2.78
N PRO A 200 15.72 3.05 2.32
CA PRO A 200 16.86 3.10 3.23
C PRO A 200 16.72 4.17 4.32
N SER A 201 16.23 5.36 3.96
CA SER A 201 15.98 6.46 4.91
C SER A 201 14.84 6.12 5.88
N PHE A 202 13.78 5.48 5.37
CA PHE A 202 12.68 4.98 6.20
C PHE A 202 13.15 4.01 7.28
N LEU A 203 13.93 2.98 6.89
CA LEU A 203 14.50 2.04 7.86
C LEU A 203 15.46 2.75 8.83
N ALA A 204 16.20 3.76 8.39
CA ALA A 204 17.10 4.52 9.26
C ALA A 204 16.34 5.33 10.32
N GLY A 205 15.15 5.85 9.98
CA GLY A 205 14.25 6.59 10.87
C GLY A 205 13.50 5.72 11.88
N ALA A 206 13.35 4.42 11.63
CA ALA A 206 12.70 3.51 12.57
C ALA A 206 13.42 3.42 13.93
N PRO A 207 12.70 3.12 15.03
CA PRO A 207 13.32 2.96 16.35
C PRO A 207 14.47 1.95 16.33
N ARG A 208 15.54 2.24 17.09
CA ARG A 208 16.75 1.38 17.13
C ARG A 208 16.44 -0.11 17.39
N PRO A 209 15.52 -0.49 18.31
CA PRO A 209 15.16 -1.89 18.50
C PRO A 209 14.57 -2.53 17.24
N VAL A 210 13.68 -1.83 16.52
CA VAL A 210 13.08 -2.31 15.26
C VAL A 210 14.14 -2.54 14.20
N ARG A 211 15.09 -1.60 14.05
CA ARG A 211 16.21 -1.73 13.10
C ARG A 211 17.07 -2.96 13.39
N TRP A 212 17.37 -3.23 14.65
CA TRP A 212 18.11 -4.42 15.07
C TRP A 212 17.33 -5.70 14.80
N MET A 213 16.05 -5.74 15.19
CA MET A 213 15.17 -6.88 14.93
C MET A 213 15.04 -7.19 13.44
N TYR A 214 14.92 -6.15 12.61
CA TYR A 214 14.89 -6.30 11.17
C TYR A 214 16.19 -6.91 10.64
N ARG A 215 17.36 -6.38 11.02
CA ARG A 215 18.66 -6.90 10.58
C ARG A 215 18.90 -8.36 10.97
N LEU A 216 18.49 -8.75 12.18
CA LEU A 216 18.76 -10.08 12.74
C LEU A 216 17.76 -11.14 12.25
N VAL A 217 16.48 -10.77 12.16
CA VAL A 217 15.37 -11.70 11.91
C VAL A 217 14.55 -11.29 10.69
N GLY A 218 14.10 -10.03 10.64
CA GLY A 218 13.18 -9.54 9.60
C GLY A 218 13.69 -9.72 8.18
N ARG A 219 14.98 -9.46 7.92
CA ARG A 219 15.62 -9.65 6.62
C ARG A 219 15.49 -11.09 6.13
N ARG A 220 15.82 -12.07 6.99
CA ARG A 220 15.74 -13.49 6.62
C ARG A 220 14.29 -13.92 6.36
N GLN A 221 13.34 -13.39 7.12
CA GLN A 221 11.92 -13.65 6.91
C GLN A 221 11.46 -13.07 5.56
N PHE A 222 11.80 -11.80 5.27
CA PHE A 222 11.55 -11.16 3.98
C PHE A 222 12.14 -11.98 2.83
N GLU A 223 13.42 -12.34 2.89
CA GLU A 223 14.07 -13.08 1.81
C GLU A 223 13.42 -14.45 1.60
N ARG A 224 12.95 -15.12 2.66
CA ARG A 224 12.23 -16.39 2.55
C ARG A 224 10.88 -16.19 1.86
N THR A 225 10.11 -15.20 2.28
CA THR A 225 8.83 -14.87 1.65
C THR A 225 9.02 -14.47 0.19
N PHE A 226 10.01 -13.63 -0.11
CA PHE A 226 10.33 -13.19 -1.47
C PHE A 226 10.69 -14.36 -2.38
N ARG A 227 11.63 -15.24 -1.97
CA ARG A 227 11.97 -16.45 -2.76
C ARG A 227 10.78 -17.38 -2.94
N GLY A 228 9.91 -17.45 -1.93
CA GLY A 228 8.67 -18.19 -1.99
C GLY A 228 7.75 -17.62 -3.07
N LEU A 229 7.53 -16.31 -3.10
CA LEU A 229 6.61 -15.67 -4.05
C LEU A 229 7.20 -15.57 -5.48
N PHE A 230 8.49 -15.27 -5.60
CA PHE A 230 9.15 -14.97 -6.88
C PHE A 230 10.31 -15.96 -7.12
N PRO A 231 10.02 -17.24 -7.41
CA PRO A 231 11.06 -18.23 -7.63
C PRO A 231 11.91 -17.86 -8.85
N GLY A 232 13.23 -17.83 -8.66
CA GLY A 232 14.20 -17.49 -9.72
C GLY A 232 14.51 -15.99 -9.85
N GLU A 233 13.76 -15.11 -9.18
CA GLU A 233 14.13 -13.68 -9.12
C GLU A 233 15.25 -13.44 -8.09
N PRO A 234 16.23 -12.56 -8.40
CA PRO A 234 17.24 -12.17 -7.44
C PRO A 234 16.59 -11.41 -6.28
N VAL A 235 16.87 -11.86 -5.04
CA VAL A 235 16.29 -11.23 -3.86
C VAL A 235 16.86 -9.81 -3.68
N PRO A 236 16.00 -8.77 -3.59
CA PRO A 236 16.44 -7.40 -3.39
C PRO A 236 17.22 -7.22 -2.09
N ARG A 237 18.25 -6.38 -2.14
CA ARG A 237 19.01 -5.99 -0.94
C ARG A 237 18.25 -4.91 -0.19
N THR A 238 18.01 -5.13 1.09
CA THR A 238 17.27 -4.20 1.95
C THR A 238 18.12 -3.55 3.04
N VAL A 239 19.39 -3.97 3.19
CA VAL A 239 20.38 -3.43 4.14
C VAL A 239 21.79 -3.57 3.58
#